data_AF-A0A0F3GP58-F1
#
_entry.id   AF-A0A0F3GP58-F1
#
_cell.length_a   1.000
_cell.length_b   1.000
_cell.length_c   1.000
_cell.angle_alpha   90.00
_cell.angle_beta   90.00
_cell.angle_gamma   90.00
#
_symmetry.space_group_name_H-M   'P 1'
#
loop_
_entity.id
_entity.type
_entity.pdbx_description
1 polymer ?
#
loop_
_entity_poly.entity_id
_entity_poly.type
_entity_poly.pdbx_seq_one_letter_code
_entity_poly.pdbx_strand_id
1 'polypeptide(L)'
;MLRTFLSSLLVMVYVLAPYVAGAAREASDPVDGWEQQFMIWSVVSTVIYLIVTVPLVYFTIKYKRKSKDEEGAYIEGNVGLEILWTVIPLVIIVFLGAQSWALFNNYRKPPKDAFEAKVVASMYKYEMISPEGIHTANELRVPVGHVKLN
;
A
#
# COMPACT_ATOMS: atom_id res chain seq x y z
N MET A 1 7.51 -10.84 -28.16
CA MET A 1 7.11 -11.07 -26.76
C MET A 1 7.84 -10.17 -25.79
N LEU A 2 9.17 -10.17 -25.75
CA LEU A 2 9.94 -9.33 -24.80
C LEU A 2 9.64 -7.82 -24.93
N ARG A 3 9.51 -7.29 -26.16
CA ARG A 3 9.18 -5.87 -26.40
C ARG A 3 7.77 -5.49 -25.96
N THR A 4 6.79 -6.38 -26.15
CA THR A 4 5.39 -6.19 -25.72
C THR A 4 5.26 -6.25 -24.20
N PHE A 5 6.09 -7.05 -23.53
CA PHE A 5 6.09 -7.18 -22.07
C PHE A 5 6.86 -6.03 -21.38
N LEU A 6 7.96 -5.55 -21.99
CA LEU A 6 8.69 -4.35 -21.55
C LEU A 6 7.83 -3.09 -21.69
N SER A 7 6.96 -3.01 -22.69
CA SER A 7 6.03 -1.89 -22.86
C SER A 7 4.91 -1.91 -21.82
N SER A 8 4.36 -3.07 -21.45
CA SER A 8 3.44 -3.16 -20.30
C SER A 8 4.12 -2.81 -18.97
N LEU A 9 5.42 -3.08 -18.84
CA LEU A 9 6.21 -2.71 -17.67
C LEU A 9 6.42 -1.19 -17.57
N LEU A 10 6.73 -0.55 -18.69
CA LEU A 10 6.86 0.90 -18.76
C LEU A 10 5.53 1.60 -18.51
N VAL A 11 4.41 1.02 -18.95
CA VAL A 11 3.07 1.51 -18.61
C VAL A 11 2.81 1.38 -17.10
N MET A 12 3.19 0.26 -16.48
CA MET A 12 3.10 0.12 -15.02
C MET A 12 3.95 1.17 -14.29
N VAL A 13 5.22 1.34 -14.66
CA VAL A 13 6.10 2.36 -14.05
C VAL A 13 5.54 3.77 -14.27
N TYR A 14 5.00 4.07 -15.45
CA TYR A 14 4.38 5.35 -15.76
C TYR A 14 3.09 5.60 -14.96
N VAL A 15 2.26 4.56 -14.78
CA VAL A 15 1.05 4.63 -13.95
C VAL A 15 1.41 4.77 -12.47
N LEU A 16 2.48 4.12 -12.00
CA LEU A 16 2.93 4.18 -10.62
C LEU A 16 3.73 5.45 -10.28
N ALA A 17 4.43 6.03 -11.25
CA ALA A 17 5.27 7.22 -11.08
C ALA A 17 4.58 8.41 -10.38
N PRO A 18 3.35 8.82 -10.73
CA PRO A 18 2.67 9.92 -10.03
C PRO A 18 2.30 9.58 -8.59
N TYR A 19 2.01 8.32 -8.28
CA TYR A 19 1.68 7.88 -6.92
C TYR A 19 2.94 7.75 -6.04
N VAL A 20 4.04 7.26 -6.63
CA VAL A 20 5.36 7.22 -6.00
C VAL A 20 5.90 8.63 -5.74
N ALA A 21 5.75 9.55 -6.70
CA ALA A 21 6.14 10.94 -6.53
C ALA A 21 5.25 11.69 -5.52
N GLY A 22 3.97 11.33 -5.47
CA GLY A 22 3.04 11.85 -4.47
C GLY A 22 3.44 11.48 -3.04
N ALA A 23 3.98 10.28 -2.83
CA ALA A 23 4.36 9.74 -1.51
C ALA A 23 5.46 10.55 -0.78
N ALA A 24 6.10 11.49 -1.47
CA ALA A 24 7.08 12.42 -0.91
C ALA A 24 6.45 13.72 -0.38
N ARG A 25 5.14 13.94 -0.53
CA ARG A 25 4.46 15.08 0.10
C ARG A 25 4.18 14.75 1.55
N GLU A 26 4.82 15.49 2.46
CA GLU A 26 4.43 15.51 3.87
C GLU A 26 2.95 15.87 3.96
N ALA A 27 2.16 14.92 4.45
CA ALA A 27 0.76 15.13 4.76
C ALA A 27 0.67 16.00 6.02
N SER A 28 -0.02 17.14 5.93
CA SER A 28 -0.24 18.05 7.06
C SER A 28 -1.11 17.40 8.16
N ASP A 29 -1.98 16.47 7.77
CA ASP A 29 -2.80 15.63 8.64
C ASP A 29 -2.35 14.16 8.53
N PRO A 30 -2.12 13.44 9.64
CA PRO A 30 -1.86 12.00 9.62
C PRO A 30 -2.84 11.19 8.76
N VAL A 31 -4.11 11.59 8.69
CA VAL A 31 -5.16 10.95 7.88
C VAL A 31 -4.77 10.95 6.41
N ASP A 32 -4.38 12.10 5.86
CA ASP A 32 -4.04 12.24 4.43
C ASP A 32 -2.89 11.31 4.03
N GLY A 33 -1.88 11.15 4.89
CA GLY A 33 -0.75 10.26 4.59
C GLY A 33 -1.13 8.77 4.67
N TRP A 34 -2.07 8.38 5.55
CA TRP A 34 -2.62 7.02 5.56
C TRP A 34 -3.47 6.74 4.33
N GLU A 35 -4.32 7.69 3.92
CA GLU A 35 -5.14 7.59 2.72
C GLU A 35 -4.27 7.44 1.47
N GLN A 36 -3.22 8.24 1.37
CA GLN A 36 -2.24 8.14 0.31
C GLN A 36 -1.57 6.77 0.27
N GLN A 37 -1.11 6.26 1.41
CA GLN A 37 -0.48 4.95 1.48
C GLN A 37 -1.45 3.85 1.08
N PHE A 38 -2.70 3.92 1.57
CA PHE A 38 -3.75 2.98 1.18
C PHE A 38 -4.00 2.99 -0.33
N MET A 39 -4.05 4.17 -0.95
CA MET A 39 -4.23 4.31 -2.40
C MET A 39 -3.05 3.72 -3.19
N ILE A 40 -1.81 3.97 -2.78
CA ILE A 40 -0.61 3.40 -3.41
C ILE A 40 -0.67 1.87 -3.37
N TRP A 41 -0.93 1.29 -2.19
CA TRP A 41 -1.01 -0.17 -2.02
C TRP A 41 -2.15 -0.79 -2.84
N SER A 42 -3.31 -0.12 -2.89
CA SER A 42 -4.47 -0.57 -3.66
C SER A 42 -4.20 -0.56 -5.17
N VAL A 43 -3.54 0.49 -5.69
CA VAL A 43 -3.17 0.58 -7.10
C VAL A 43 -2.12 -0.49 -7.45
N VAL A 44 -1.05 -0.61 -6.66
CA VAL A 44 0.02 -1.60 -6.91
C VAL A 44 -0.53 -3.02 -6.90
N SER A 45 -1.35 -3.37 -5.91
CA SER A 45 -1.97 -4.71 -5.83
C SER A 45 -2.90 -4.99 -7.01
N THR A 46 -3.74 -4.03 -7.40
CA THR A 46 -4.64 -4.18 -8.56
C THR A 46 -3.85 -4.37 -9.85
N VAL A 47 -2.78 -3.60 -10.07
CA VAL A 47 -1.96 -3.72 -11.28
C VAL A 47 -1.24 -5.06 -11.34
N ILE A 48 -0.63 -5.52 -10.23
CA ILE A 48 0.01 -6.83 -10.17
C ILE A 48 -1.01 -7.94 -10.41
N TYR A 49 -2.19 -7.85 -9.78
CA TYR A 49 -3.27 -8.79 -9.98
C TYR A 49 -3.66 -8.91 -11.47
N LEU A 50 -3.79 -7.79 -12.17
CA LEU A 50 -4.12 -7.79 -13.61
C LEU A 50 -2.98 -8.37 -14.46
N ILE A 51 -1.72 -8.01 -14.17
CA ILE A 51 -0.54 -8.52 -14.90
C ILE A 51 -0.41 -10.05 -14.77
N VAL A 52 -0.84 -10.64 -13.66
CA VAL A 52 -0.80 -12.09 -13.46
C VAL A 52 -2.06 -12.75 -14.02
N THR A 53 -3.24 -12.22 -13.68
CA THR A 53 -4.53 -12.85 -13.98
C THR A 53 -4.86 -12.80 -15.45
N VAL A 54 -4.57 -11.69 -16.15
CA VAL A 54 -4.89 -11.55 -17.57
C VAL A 54 -4.13 -12.57 -18.44
N PRO A 55 -2.80 -12.72 -18.34
CA PRO A 55 -2.07 -13.77 -19.05
C PRO A 55 -2.50 -15.17 -18.63
N LEU A 56 -2.80 -15.40 -17.35
CA LEU A 56 -3.27 -16.70 -16.86
C LEU A 56 -4.59 -17.11 -17.52
N VAL A 57 -5.58 -16.22 -17.53
CA VAL A 57 -6.86 -16.45 -18.22
C VAL A 57 -6.65 -16.61 -19.72
N TYR A 58 -5.81 -15.75 -20.33
CA TYR A 58 -5.48 -15.82 -21.75
C TYR A 58 -4.86 -17.18 -22.12
N PHE A 59 -3.86 -17.66 -21.36
CA PHE A 59 -3.20 -18.94 -21.61
C PHE A 59 -4.16 -20.11 -21.41
N THR A 60 -5.02 -20.05 -20.39
CA THR A 60 -6.04 -21.06 -20.15
C THR A 60 -6.99 -21.21 -21.34
N ILE A 61 -7.40 -20.11 -21.98
CA ILE A 61 -8.30 -20.13 -23.12
C ILE A 61 -7.55 -20.48 -24.41
N LYS A 62 -6.36 -19.89 -24.63
CA LYS A 62 -5.59 -19.99 -25.88
C LYS A 62 -4.93 -21.35 -26.06
N TYR A 63 -4.37 -21.92 -24.99
CA TYR A 63 -3.59 -23.16 -25.01
C TYR A 63 -4.38 -24.35 -24.45
N LYS A 64 -5.72 -24.25 -24.42
CA LYS A 64 -6.59 -25.38 -24.10
C LYS A 64 -6.44 -26.46 -25.17
N ARG A 65 -6.04 -27.68 -24.75
CA ARG A 65 -5.90 -28.86 -25.61
C ARG A 65 -7.21 -29.15 -26.37
N LYS A 66 -7.13 -29.34 -27.69
CA LYS A 66 -8.28 -29.59 -28.57
C LYS A 66 -8.33 -31.02 -29.12
N SER A 67 -7.19 -31.69 -29.28
CA SER A 67 -7.12 -33.10 -29.71
C SER A 67 -6.22 -33.93 -28.79
N LYS A 68 -6.28 -35.26 -28.90
CA LYS A 68 -5.42 -36.15 -28.09
C LYS A 68 -3.95 -36.07 -28.50
N ASP A 69 -3.69 -35.73 -29.77
CA ASP A 69 -2.36 -35.71 -30.38
C ASP A 69 -1.71 -34.32 -30.37
N GLU A 70 -2.38 -33.31 -29.78
CA GLU A 70 -1.83 -31.97 -29.60
C GLU A 70 -0.87 -31.96 -28.40
N GLU A 71 0.42 -32.06 -28.68
CA GLU A 71 1.50 -31.92 -27.70
C GLU A 71 2.09 -30.50 -27.73
N GLY A 72 2.35 -29.94 -26.55
CA GLY A 72 2.97 -28.62 -26.41
C GLY A 72 4.46 -28.65 -26.74
N ALA A 73 5.01 -27.52 -27.21
CA ALA A 73 6.43 -27.40 -27.44
C ALA A 73 7.22 -27.57 -26.13
N TYR A 74 8.31 -28.35 -26.18
CA TYR A 74 9.19 -28.54 -25.03
C TYR A 74 10.08 -27.31 -24.82
N ILE A 75 9.70 -26.47 -23.85
CA ILE A 75 10.41 -25.25 -23.47
C ILE A 75 10.65 -25.33 -21.96
N GLU A 76 11.91 -25.50 -21.56
CA GLU A 76 12.26 -25.73 -20.15
C GLU A 76 12.32 -24.45 -19.31
N GLY A 77 12.64 -23.30 -19.90
CA GLY A 77 12.75 -22.07 -19.12
C GLY A 77 13.27 -20.87 -19.88
N ASN A 78 13.37 -19.76 -19.16
CA ASN A 78 13.94 -18.52 -19.66
C ASN A 78 14.55 -17.76 -18.49
N VAL A 79 15.88 -17.89 -18.33
CA VAL A 79 16.65 -17.25 -17.26
C VAL A 79 16.42 -15.73 -17.20
N GLY A 80 16.26 -15.07 -18.36
CA GLY A 80 15.97 -13.64 -18.42
C GLY A 80 14.59 -13.30 -17.84
N LEU A 81 13.58 -14.13 -18.09
CA LEU A 81 12.25 -13.99 -17.53
C LEU A 81 12.23 -14.29 -16.02
N GLU A 82 13.03 -15.27 -15.60
CA GLU A 82 13.21 -15.66 -14.20
C GLU A 82 13.84 -14.55 -13.35
N ILE A 83 14.89 -13.92 -13.85
CA ILE A 83 15.51 -12.77 -13.19
C ILE A 83 14.50 -11.63 -13.11
N LEU A 84 13.80 -11.35 -14.22
CA LEU A 84 12.84 -10.26 -14.30
C LEU A 84 11.70 -10.42 -13.27
N TRP A 85 11.06 -11.58 -13.21
CA TRP A 85 9.94 -11.81 -12.29
C TRP A 85 10.36 -11.91 -10.83
N THR A 86 11.65 -12.07 -10.54
CA THR A 86 12.16 -12.14 -9.16
C THR A 86 12.59 -10.74 -8.68
N VAL A 87 13.31 -10.02 -9.51
CA VAL A 87 13.87 -8.69 -9.17
C VAL A 87 12.76 -7.65 -9.05
N ILE A 88 11.74 -7.69 -9.90
CA ILE A 88 10.69 -6.66 -9.88
C ILE A 88 9.88 -6.70 -8.58
N PRO A 89 9.31 -7.84 -8.13
CA PRO A 89 8.60 -7.90 -6.86
C PRO A 89 9.49 -7.51 -5.68
N LEU A 90 10.77 -7.91 -5.70
CA LEU A 90 11.73 -7.54 -4.66
C LEU A 90 11.88 -6.01 -4.56
N VAL A 91 12.10 -5.32 -5.67
CA VAL A 91 12.26 -3.85 -5.68
C VAL A 91 10.98 -3.16 -5.20
N ILE A 92 9.81 -3.62 -5.64
CA ILE A 92 8.51 -3.06 -5.22
C ILE A 92 8.35 -3.18 -3.70
N ILE A 93 8.61 -4.36 -3.12
CA ILE A 93 8.47 -4.60 -1.67
C ILE A 93 9.44 -3.74 -0.88
N VAL A 94 10.71 -3.66 -1.30
CA VAL A 94 11.72 -2.84 -0.61
C VAL A 94 11.32 -1.36 -0.62
N PHE A 95 10.88 -0.85 -1.76
CA PHE A 95 10.46 0.55 -1.90
C PHE A 95 9.24 0.86 -1.01
N LEU A 96 8.17 0.06 -1.12
CA LEU A 96 6.95 0.25 -0.32
C LEU A 96 7.22 0.08 1.17
N GLY A 97 8.06 -0.88 1.55
CA GLY A 97 8.45 -1.13 2.94
C GLY A 97 9.23 0.05 3.55
N ALA A 98 10.19 0.60 2.80
CA ALA A 98 10.94 1.78 3.25
C ALA A 98 10.04 3.01 3.46
N GLN A 99 9.09 3.24 2.55
CA GLN A 99 8.09 4.31 2.65
C GLN A 99 7.17 4.12 3.88
N SER A 100 6.58 2.93 4.04
CA SER A 100 5.75 2.60 5.21
C SER A 100 6.51 2.81 6.53
N TRP A 101 7.79 2.42 6.58
CA TRP A 101 8.63 2.58 7.76
C TRP A 101 8.90 4.04 8.12
N ALA A 102 9.18 4.89 7.12
CA ALA A 102 9.37 6.32 7.33
C ALA A 102 8.08 6.97 7.90
N LEU A 103 6.93 6.69 7.29
CA LEU A 103 5.63 7.21 7.72
C LEU A 103 5.28 6.78 9.16
N PHE A 104 5.48 5.49 9.46
CA PHE A 104 5.26 4.93 10.79
C PHE A 104 6.10 5.65 11.87
N ASN A 105 7.37 5.93 11.59
CA ASN A 105 8.24 6.63 12.54
C ASN A 105 7.88 8.10 12.72
N ASN A 106 7.33 8.74 11.69
CA ASN A 106 6.86 10.13 11.79
C ASN A 106 5.62 10.23 12.67
N TYR A 107 4.64 9.32 12.50
CA TYR A 107 3.39 9.36 13.27
C TYR A 107 3.51 8.95 14.73
N ARG A 108 4.59 8.25 15.11
CA ARG A 108 4.85 7.89 16.50
C ARG A 108 5.54 8.99 17.31
N LYS A 109 5.83 10.14 16.69
CA LYS A 109 6.43 11.29 17.35
C LYS A 109 5.35 12.34 17.59
N PRO A 110 4.64 12.29 18.74
CA PRO A 110 3.67 13.32 19.08
C PRO A 110 4.38 14.68 19.18
N PRO A 111 3.75 15.78 18.70
CA PRO A 111 4.24 17.14 18.88
C PRO A 111 4.41 17.48 20.36
N LYS A 112 5.41 18.32 20.69
CA LYS A 112 5.75 18.65 22.08
C LYS A 112 4.71 19.54 22.76
N ASP A 113 3.89 20.21 21.97
CA ASP A 113 2.86 21.17 22.35
C ASP A 113 1.43 20.60 22.20
N ALA A 114 1.29 19.27 22.10
CA ALA A 114 0.01 18.62 21.93
C ALA A 114 -0.87 18.68 23.20
N PHE A 115 -2.19 18.85 23.00
CA PHE A 115 -3.18 18.75 24.06
C PHE A 115 -3.24 17.29 24.59
N GLU A 116 -2.84 17.07 25.84
CA GLU A 116 -2.77 15.73 26.44
C GLU A 116 -4.07 15.34 27.16
N ALA A 117 -4.93 14.55 26.52
CA ALA A 117 -6.12 13.99 27.16
C ALA A 117 -5.89 12.54 27.58
N LYS A 118 -6.40 12.15 28.75
CA LYS A 118 -6.37 10.76 29.21
C LYS A 118 -7.67 10.07 28.87
N VAL A 119 -7.59 8.87 28.28
CA VAL A 119 -8.74 8.08 27.84
C VAL A 119 -8.84 6.81 28.68
N VAL A 120 -9.92 6.70 29.45
CA VAL A 120 -10.22 5.50 30.22
C VAL A 120 -11.37 4.75 29.54
N ALA A 121 -11.04 3.62 28.93
CA ALA A 121 -12.04 2.71 28.38
C ALA A 121 -12.70 1.88 29.50
N SER A 122 -14.02 1.75 29.46
CA SER A 122 -14.81 0.88 30.32
C SER A 122 -15.88 0.17 29.49
N MET A 123 -16.54 -0.84 30.06
CA MET A 123 -17.64 -1.53 29.35
C MET A 123 -18.69 -0.51 28.89
N TYR A 124 -18.82 -0.36 27.57
CA TYR A 124 -19.77 0.53 26.88
C TYR A 124 -19.61 2.03 27.14
N LYS A 125 -18.48 2.49 27.69
CA LYS A 125 -18.21 3.92 27.86
C LYS A 125 -16.72 4.24 27.69
N TYR A 126 -16.44 5.42 27.16
CA TYR A 126 -15.13 6.04 27.19
C TYR A 126 -15.18 7.28 28.05
N GLU A 127 -14.32 7.36 29.05
CA GLU A 127 -14.18 8.54 29.89
C GLU A 127 -12.92 9.29 29.45
N MET A 128 -13.12 10.53 29.05
CA MET A 128 -12.08 11.40 28.51
C MET A 128 -11.79 12.47 29.57
N ILE A 129 -10.54 12.57 29.98
CA ILE A 129 -10.08 13.48 31.04
C ILE A 129 -9.18 14.52 30.38
N SER A 130 -9.62 15.78 30.41
CA SER A 130 -8.85 16.91 29.88
C SER A 130 -7.66 17.24 30.80
N PRO A 131 -6.61 17.96 30.32
CA PRO A 131 -5.50 18.40 31.16
C PRO A 131 -5.94 19.16 32.42
N GLU A 132 -7.06 19.87 32.34
CA GLU A 132 -7.65 20.65 33.44
C GLU A 132 -8.39 19.77 34.48
N GLY A 133 -8.46 18.45 34.26
CA GLY A 133 -9.17 17.51 35.12
C GLY A 133 -10.68 17.45 34.89
N ILE A 134 -11.16 17.93 33.73
CA ILE A 134 -12.57 17.83 33.36
C ILE A 134 -12.84 16.43 32.80
N HIS A 135 -13.81 15.74 33.40
CA HIS A 135 -14.26 14.41 32.98
C HIS A 135 -15.46 14.53 32.05
N THR A 136 -15.34 13.98 30.85
CA THR A 136 -16.43 13.89 29.89
C THR A 136 -16.63 12.45 29.44
N ALA A 137 -17.88 12.04 29.28
CA ALA A 137 -18.22 10.70 28.81
C ALA A 137 -18.52 10.74 27.31
N ASN A 138 -17.88 9.85 26.54
CA ASN A 138 -18.07 9.62 25.10
C ASN A 138 -17.85 10.82 24.17
N GLU A 139 -17.54 12.01 24.69
CA GLU A 139 -17.23 13.22 23.93
C GLU A 139 -15.97 13.85 24.52
N LEU A 140 -15.03 14.27 23.67
CA LEU A 140 -13.88 15.09 24.06
C LEU A 140 -13.83 16.29 23.11
N ARG A 141 -13.82 17.50 23.68
CA ARG A 141 -13.65 18.74 22.92
C ARG A 141 -12.18 19.14 22.99
N VAL A 142 -11.57 19.29 21.83
CA VAL A 142 -10.15 19.62 21.69
C VAL A 142 -10.00 20.87 20.82
N PRO A 143 -8.97 21.69 21.06
CA PRO A 143 -8.60 22.75 20.13
C PRO A 143 -8.18 22.14 18.79
N VAL A 144 -8.39 22.89 17.70
CA VAL A 144 -7.89 22.50 16.37
C VAL A 144 -6.37 22.45 16.41
N GLY A 145 -5.78 21.32 16.03
CA GLY A 145 -4.33 21.11 16.04
C GLY A 145 -3.95 19.75 16.61
N HIS A 146 -2.86 19.73 17.37
CA HIS A 146 -2.25 18.49 17.86
C HIS A 146 -2.88 18.02 19.17
N VAL A 147 -3.31 16.76 19.18
CA VAL A 147 -3.89 16.08 20.35
C VAL A 147 -3.11 14.81 20.61
N LYS A 148 -2.76 14.58 21.88
CA LYS A 148 -2.13 13.36 22.35
C LYS A 148 -3.09 12.67 23.32
N LEU A 149 -3.46 11.43 23.01
CA LEU A 149 -4.32 10.61 23.86
C LEU A 149 -3.44 9.63 24.65
N ASN A 150 -3.65 9.56 25.96
CA ASN A 150 -2.94 8.68 26.90
C ASN A 150 -3.87 7.63 27.51
#